data_AF-A0A7S2SNB9-F1
#
_entry.id   AF-A0A7S2SNB9-F1
#
_cell.length_a   1.000
_cell.length_b   1.000
_cell.length_c   1.000
_cell.angle_alpha   90.00
_cell.angle_beta   90.00
_cell.angle_gamma   90.00
#
_symmetry.space_group_name_H-M   'P 1'
#
loop_
_entity.id
_entity.type
_entity.pdbx_description
1 polymer ?
#
loop_
_entity_poly.entity_id
_entity_poly.type
_entity_poly.pdbx_seq_one_letter_code
_entity_poly.pdbx_strand_id
1 'polypeptide(L)'
;TETEELEAINYRPKTKESRYAYENIMAMVQGSIGDQPQDVLRGAADEVLNLLKDDTLKDPERHSEIEKLVGKVAPEQFNRLVNLGKQITDFVEEGAAEAEEEGKLDEDMGVAVVFDEYSEEEE
;
A
#
# COMPACT_ATOMS: atom_id res chain seq x y z
N THR A 1 -19.31 23.85 13.92
CA THR A 1 -18.17 23.14 14.50
C THR A 1 -17.72 22.18 13.43
N GLU A 2 -16.76 22.61 12.62
CA GLU A 2 -16.32 21.95 11.38
C GLU A 2 -15.13 21.00 11.64
N THR A 3 -14.70 20.92 12.90
CA THR A 3 -13.57 20.11 13.37
C THR A 3 -13.95 18.69 13.77
N GLU A 4 -15.24 18.35 13.76
CA GLU A 4 -15.74 16.99 14.11
C GLU A 4 -15.84 16.08 12.86
N GLU A 5 -15.89 16.62 11.64
CA GLU A 5 -15.83 15.82 10.39
C GLU A 5 -14.39 15.46 9.98
N LEU A 6 -13.38 16.03 10.65
CA LEU A 6 -11.96 15.68 10.49
C LEU A 6 -11.49 14.64 11.52
N GLU A 7 -12.39 14.10 12.35
CA GLU A 7 -12.14 12.83 13.01
C GLU A 7 -12.24 11.71 11.97
N ALA A 8 -11.28 11.69 11.04
CA ALA A 8 -11.03 10.55 10.18
C ALA A 8 -11.13 9.30 11.06
N ILE A 9 -12.09 8.43 10.75
CA ILE A 9 -12.31 7.20 11.49
C ILE A 9 -11.05 6.38 11.30
N ASN A 10 -10.13 6.52 12.26
CA ASN A 10 -8.83 5.90 12.18
C ASN A 10 -9.03 4.41 11.90
N TYR A 11 -8.27 3.89 10.94
CA TYR A 11 -8.46 2.53 10.51
C TYR A 11 -8.28 1.55 11.69
N ARG A 12 -9.21 0.61 11.82
CA ARG A 12 -9.20 -0.42 12.86
C ARG A 12 -9.26 -1.80 12.23
N PRO A 13 -8.11 -2.50 12.12
CA PRO A 13 -8.07 -3.85 11.58
C PRO A 13 -9.00 -4.80 12.34
N LYS A 14 -9.84 -5.50 11.58
CA LYS A 14 -10.83 -6.49 12.04
C LYS A 14 -10.26 -7.90 12.03
N THR A 15 -9.31 -8.20 11.13
CA THR A 15 -8.63 -9.50 11.04
C THR A 15 -7.26 -9.50 11.73
N LYS A 16 -6.74 -10.70 12.06
CA LYS A 16 -5.38 -10.85 12.62
C LYS A 16 -4.30 -10.50 11.60
N GLU A 17 -4.51 -10.88 10.35
CA GLU A 17 -3.57 -10.65 9.26
C GLU A 17 -3.44 -9.16 8.96
N SER A 18 -4.57 -8.47 8.84
CA SER A 18 -4.57 -7.03 8.57
C SER A 18 -4.10 -6.20 9.76
N ARG A 19 -4.30 -6.70 11.00
CA ARG A 19 -3.65 -6.11 12.17
C ARG A 19 -2.13 -6.21 12.10
N TYR A 20 -1.61 -7.39 11.81
CA TYR A 20 -0.17 -7.59 11.66
C TYR A 20 0.40 -6.69 10.56
N ALA A 21 -0.27 -6.61 9.41
CA ALA A 21 0.15 -5.76 8.32
C ALA A 21 0.16 -4.27 8.72
N TYR A 22 -0.92 -3.80 9.35
CA TYR A 22 -1.04 -2.42 9.82
C TYR A 22 0.00 -2.05 10.89
N GLU A 23 0.29 -2.96 11.84
CA GLU A 23 1.37 -2.76 12.83
C GLU A 23 2.75 -2.61 12.17
N ASN A 24 3.01 -3.36 11.09
CA ASN A 24 4.24 -3.22 10.32
C ASN A 24 4.29 -1.90 9.54
N ILE A 25 3.17 -1.45 8.96
CA ILE A 25 3.09 -0.12 8.34
C ILE A 25 3.41 0.97 9.37
N MET A 26 2.78 0.92 10.55
CA MET A 26 3.09 1.85 11.64
C MET A 26 4.57 1.85 12.04
N ALA A 27 5.18 0.67 12.17
CA ALA A 27 6.60 0.56 12.51
C ALA A 27 7.51 1.17 11.44
N MET A 28 7.15 1.03 10.16
CA MET A 28 7.88 1.66 9.05
C MET A 28 7.73 3.18 9.07
N VAL A 29 6.51 3.69 9.30
CA VAL A 29 6.25 5.12 9.46
C VAL A 29 7.08 5.70 10.61
N GLN A 30 7.06 5.06 11.78
CA GLN A 30 7.86 5.47 12.94
C GLN A 30 9.36 5.47 12.62
N GLY A 31 9.84 4.50 11.83
CA GLY A 31 11.23 4.45 11.36
C GLY A 31 11.62 5.64 10.46
N SER A 32 10.65 6.20 9.73
CA SER A 32 10.87 7.33 8.81
C SER A 32 10.73 8.70 9.46
N ILE A 33 9.68 8.91 10.27
CA ILE A 33 9.38 10.22 10.89
C ILE A 33 9.86 10.35 12.34
N GLY A 34 10.45 9.28 12.87
CA GLY A 34 11.00 9.22 14.22
C GLY A 34 9.95 8.98 15.31
N ASP A 35 10.35 9.25 16.55
CA ASP A 35 9.51 9.05 17.73
C ASP A 35 8.46 10.17 17.85
N GLN A 36 7.27 9.90 17.33
CA GLN A 36 6.13 10.80 17.34
C GLN A 36 5.03 10.29 18.27
N PRO A 37 4.12 11.17 18.74
CA PRO A 37 2.92 10.76 19.45
C PRO A 37 2.10 9.70 18.70
N GLN A 38 1.43 8.81 19.44
CA GLN A 38 0.75 7.65 18.87
C GLN A 38 -0.36 8.03 17.88
N ASP A 39 -1.08 9.12 18.15
CA ASP A 39 -2.09 9.71 17.28
C ASP A 39 -1.49 10.21 15.95
N VAL A 40 -0.32 10.84 15.99
CA VAL A 40 0.40 11.29 14.79
C VAL A 40 0.86 10.09 13.95
N LEU A 41 1.45 9.07 14.59
CA LEU A 41 1.87 7.84 13.91
C LEU A 41 0.69 7.12 13.25
N ARG A 42 -0.46 7.10 13.94
CA ARG A 42 -1.68 6.48 13.43
C ARG A 42 -2.24 7.22 12.23
N GLY A 43 -2.35 8.55 12.31
CA GLY A 43 -2.81 9.36 11.18
C GLY A 43 -1.90 9.21 9.96
N ALA A 44 -0.58 9.19 10.15
CA ALA A 44 0.37 8.97 9.06
C ALA A 44 0.26 7.54 8.48
N ALA A 45 0.07 6.52 9.31
CA ALA A 45 -0.12 5.15 8.84
C ALA A 45 -1.43 4.98 8.06
N ASP A 46 -2.50 5.63 8.51
CA ASP A 46 -3.80 5.63 7.82
C ASP A 46 -3.70 6.31 6.46
N GLU A 47 -3.04 7.46 6.38
CA GLU A 47 -2.83 8.16 5.11
C GLU A 47 -1.95 7.36 4.15
N VAL A 48 -0.89 6.72 4.65
CA VAL A 48 -0.10 5.78 3.84
C VAL A 48 -0.96 4.63 3.34
N LEU A 49 -1.83 4.06 4.17
CA LEU A 49 -2.73 2.99 3.77
C LEU A 49 -3.74 3.45 2.71
N ASN A 50 -4.30 4.65 2.84
CA ASN A 50 -5.17 5.27 1.84
C ASN A 50 -4.47 5.33 0.47
N LEU A 51 -3.25 5.87 0.43
CA LEU A 51 -2.47 5.95 -0.82
C LEU A 51 -2.11 4.58 -1.40
N LEU A 52 -1.86 3.58 -0.55
CA LEU A 52 -1.60 2.22 -1.01
C LEU A 52 -2.85 1.56 -1.59
N LYS A 53 -4.03 1.93 -1.11
CA LYS A 53 -5.35 1.41 -1.51
C LYS A 53 -6.01 2.21 -2.63
N ASP A 54 -5.48 3.38 -2.97
CA ASP A 54 -5.98 4.18 -4.09
C ASP A 54 -5.60 3.54 -5.44
N ASP A 55 -6.56 2.84 -6.03
CA ASP A 55 -6.44 2.17 -7.33
C ASP A 55 -6.37 3.15 -8.52
N THR A 56 -6.62 4.44 -8.30
CA THR A 56 -6.48 5.47 -9.35
C THR A 56 -5.03 5.89 -9.58
N LEU A 57 -4.17 5.73 -8.56
CA LEU A 57 -2.76 6.09 -8.62
C LEU A 57 -1.89 4.91 -9.07
N LYS A 58 -0.86 5.17 -9.87
CA LYS A 58 0.17 4.17 -10.19
C LYS A 58 1.27 4.15 -9.13
N ASP A 59 2.02 3.06 -9.05
CA ASP A 59 3.12 2.88 -8.08
C ASP A 59 4.09 4.07 -7.98
N PRO A 60 4.58 4.69 -9.08
CA PRO A 60 5.46 5.85 -8.97
C PRO A 60 4.80 7.08 -8.33
N GLU A 61 3.49 7.25 -8.57
CA GLU A 61 2.69 8.34 -7.99
C GLU A 61 2.45 8.07 -6.51
N ARG A 62 2.01 6.85 -6.15
CA ARG A 62 1.86 6.43 -4.75
C ARG A 62 3.17 6.58 -3.96
N HIS A 63 4.29 6.17 -4.56
CA HIS A 63 5.61 6.31 -3.94
C HIS A 63 5.94 7.78 -3.68
N SER A 64 5.72 8.67 -4.65
CA SER A 64 5.95 10.10 -4.49
C SER A 64 5.04 10.73 -3.43
N GLU A 65 3.76 10.36 -3.35
CA GLU A 65 2.86 10.89 -2.31
C GLU A 65 3.26 10.41 -0.92
N ILE A 66 3.62 9.12 -0.78
CA ILE A 66 4.13 8.59 0.49
C ILE A 66 5.41 9.32 0.91
N GLU A 67 6.33 9.59 -0.03
CA GLU A 67 7.55 10.34 0.29
C GLU A 67 7.29 11.78 0.78
N LYS A 68 6.21 12.42 0.30
CA LYS A 68 5.80 13.74 0.81
C LYS A 68 5.31 13.68 2.26
N LEU A 69 4.73 12.56 2.68
CA LEU A 69 4.19 12.37 4.02
C LEU A 69 5.27 12.00 5.04
N VAL A 70 6.09 10.99 4.72
CA VAL A 70 7.02 10.38 5.69
C VAL A 70 8.49 10.70 5.41
N GLY A 71 8.78 11.45 4.36
CA GLY A 71 10.14 11.72 3.89
C GLY A 71 10.63 10.63 2.92
N LYS A 72 11.92 10.66 2.59
CA LYS A 72 12.52 9.77 1.58
C LYS A 72 12.29 8.29 1.92
N VAL A 73 11.72 7.53 0.98
CA VAL A 73 11.45 6.10 1.13
C VAL A 73 12.24 5.33 0.09
N ALA A 74 13.10 4.41 0.54
CA ALA A 74 13.85 3.57 -0.40
C ALA A 74 12.91 2.65 -1.20
N PRO A 75 13.22 2.32 -2.47
CA PRO A 75 12.37 1.44 -3.29
C PRO A 75 12.03 0.11 -2.61
N GLU A 76 12.97 -0.51 -1.87
CA GLU A 76 12.68 -1.76 -1.17
C GLU A 76 11.76 -1.58 0.04
N GLN A 77 11.71 -0.38 0.62
CA GLN A 77 10.74 -0.05 1.67
C GLN A 77 9.36 0.20 1.04
N PHE A 78 9.29 0.91 -0.08
CA PHE A 78 8.03 1.10 -0.80
C PHE A 78 7.41 -0.23 -1.23
N ASN A 79 8.19 -1.14 -1.82
CA ASN A 79 7.69 -2.48 -2.19
C ASN A 79 7.16 -3.27 -0.97
N ARG A 80 7.77 -3.09 0.20
CA ARG A 80 7.26 -3.68 1.45
C ARG A 80 5.93 -3.08 1.87
N LEU A 81 5.78 -1.76 1.78
CA LEU A 81 4.51 -1.07 2.04
C LEU A 81 3.40 -1.58 1.10
N VAL A 82 3.68 -1.70 -0.20
CA VAL A 82 2.73 -2.27 -1.19
C VAL A 82 2.30 -3.68 -0.81
N ASN A 83 3.23 -4.56 -0.44
CA ASN A 83 2.91 -5.92 -0.03
C ASN A 83 2.08 -5.97 1.26
N LEU A 84 2.38 -5.12 2.24
CA LEU A 84 1.58 -5.00 3.47
C LEU A 84 0.17 -4.48 3.18
N GLY A 85 0.04 -3.48 2.29
CA GLY A 85 -1.25 -2.97 1.84
C GLY A 85 -2.13 -4.05 1.20
N LYS A 86 -1.54 -4.97 0.43
CA LYS A 86 -2.26 -6.12 -0.16
C LYS A 86 -2.78 -7.11 0.89
N GLN A 87 -2.10 -7.27 2.03
CA GLN A 87 -2.54 -8.16 3.13
C GLN A 87 -3.71 -7.57 3.94
N ILE A 88 -3.97 -6.28 3.80
CA ILE A 88 -5.10 -5.62 4.44
C ILE A 88 -6.33 -5.80 3.53
N THR A 89 -7.31 -6.60 3.96
CA THR A 89 -8.48 -7.00 3.14
C THR A 89 -9.82 -6.54 3.73
N ASP A 90 -9.75 -5.86 4.86
CA ASP A 90 -10.86 -5.36 5.66
C ASP A 90 -10.86 -3.82 5.79
N PHE A 91 -10.02 -3.17 4.98
CA PHE A 91 -10.00 -1.73 4.79
C PHE A 91 -11.11 -1.33 3.82
N VAL A 92 -12.05 -0.52 4.29
CA VAL A 92 -13.13 0.02 3.48
C VAL A 92 -12.97 1.53 3.50
N GLU A 93 -12.67 2.12 2.35
CA GLU A 93 -12.68 3.57 2.22
C GLU A 93 -14.12 4.06 2.44
N GLU A 94 -14.32 5.10 3.26
CA GLU A 94 -15.65 5.68 3.47
C GLU A 94 -16.14 6.30 2.15
N GLY A 95 -16.85 5.49 1.36
CA GLY A 95 -17.30 5.82 0.00
C GLY A 95 -17.22 4.65 -0.99
N ALA A 96 -16.42 3.62 -0.69
CA ALA A 96 -16.16 2.48 -1.57
C ALA A 96 -16.98 1.21 -1.23
N ALA A 97 -18.10 1.36 -0.52
CA ALA A 97 -18.94 0.22 -0.07
C ALA A 97 -19.60 -0.60 -1.21
N GLU A 98 -19.26 -0.35 -2.47
CA GLU A 98 -19.83 -1.05 -3.63
C GLU A 98 -18.81 -1.82 -4.51
N ALA A 99 -17.50 -1.80 -4.22
CA ALA A 99 -16.50 -2.30 -5.18
C ALA A 99 -15.77 -3.62 -4.83
N GLU A 100 -15.77 -4.10 -3.58
CA GLU A 100 -14.94 -5.27 -3.20
C GLU A 100 -15.77 -6.55 -2.94
N GLU A 101 -16.35 -7.15 -3.99
CA GLU A 101 -16.62 -8.60 -4.00
C GLU A 101 -16.12 -9.33 -5.27
N GLU A 102 -15.28 -8.71 -6.12
CA GLU A 102 -14.73 -9.40 -7.29
C GLU A 102 -13.26 -9.03 -7.54
N GLY A 103 -12.34 -9.75 -6.90
CA GLY A 103 -10.91 -9.52 -7.14
C GLY A 103 -9.94 -10.53 -6.55
N LYS A 104 -10.41 -11.73 -6.18
CA LYS A 104 -9.50 -12.87 -5.94
C LYS A 104 -9.11 -13.50 -7.26
N LEU A 105 -8.12 -12.95 -7.96
CA LEU A 105 -7.34 -13.70 -8.94
C LEU A 105 -5.87 -13.27 -8.83
N ASP A 106 -5.21 -13.94 -7.90
CA ASP A 106 -3.79 -14.24 -7.97
C ASP A 106 -3.56 -15.09 -9.24
N GLU A 107 -3.07 -14.45 -10.31
CA GLU A 107 -2.51 -15.12 -11.49
C GLU A 107 -1.06 -14.67 -11.66
N ASP A 108 -0.21 -15.24 -10.81
CA ASP A 108 1.16 -15.62 -11.15
C ASP A 108 1.27 -16.12 -12.62
N MET A 109 2.42 -15.82 -13.24
CA MET A 109 2.93 -16.30 -14.55
C MET A 109 2.76 -15.39 -15.77
N GLY A 110 3.43 -14.23 -15.75
CA GLY A 110 3.93 -13.59 -16.97
C GLY A 110 5.34 -14.07 -17.31
N VAL A 111 5.50 -15.27 -17.90
CA VAL A 111 6.80 -15.73 -18.43
C VAL A 111 7.11 -14.94 -19.70
N ALA A 112 8.09 -14.04 -19.64
CA ALA A 112 8.63 -13.39 -20.82
C ALA A 112 9.41 -14.42 -21.65
N VAL A 113 8.90 -14.76 -22.84
CA VAL A 113 9.58 -15.63 -23.81
C VAL A 113 10.79 -14.87 -24.36
N VAL A 114 11.99 -15.34 -24.04
CA VAL A 114 13.23 -14.94 -24.71
C VAL A 114 13.21 -15.60 -26.09
N PHE A 115 13.05 -14.80 -27.14
CA PHE A 115 13.32 -15.24 -28.51
C PHE A 115 14.82 -15.39 -28.65
N ASP A 116 15.30 -16.63 -28.57
CA ASP A 116 16.64 -17.00 -28.98
C ASP A 116 16.54 -17.56 -30.40
N GLU A 117 16.75 -16.71 -31.41
CA GLU A 117 16.83 -17.15 -32.80
C GLU A 117 18.33 -17.22 -33.16
N TYR A 118 18.99 -18.27 -32.65
CA TYR A 118 20.28 -18.71 -33.19
C TYR A 118 20.10 -19.92 -34.11
N SER A 119 20.83 -19.83 -35.22
CA SER A 119 21.34 -20.93 -36.05
C SER A 119 20.34 -21.58 -37.02
N GLU A 120 20.66 -21.89 -38.28
CA GLU A 120 21.83 -21.73 -39.16
C GLU A 120 21.44 -22.40 -40.50
N GLU A 121 22.28 -22.23 -41.52
CA GLU A 121 22.48 -23.14 -42.67
C GLU A 121 21.62 -23.01 -43.97
N GLU A 122 22.32 -22.43 -44.96
CA GLU A 122 22.61 -22.98 -46.30
C GLU A 122 21.47 -23.31 -47.29
N GLU A 123 21.29 -22.41 -48.27
CA GLU A 123 21.50 -22.73 -49.69
C GLU A 123 22.05 -21.51 -50.47
#